data_AF-A0A5J4QBA0-F1
#
_entry.id   AF-A0A5J4QBA0-F1
#
_cell.length_a   1.000
_cell.length_b   1.000
_cell.length_c   1.000
_cell.angle_alpha   90.00
_cell.angle_beta   90.00
_cell.angle_gamma   90.00
#
_symmetry.space_group_name_H-M   'P 1'
#
loop_
_entity.id
_entity.type
_entity.pdbx_description
1 polymer ?
#
loop_
_entity_poly.entity_id
_entity_poly.type
_entity_poly.pdbx_seq_one_letter_code
_entity_poly.pdbx_strand_id
1 'polypeptide(L)'
;AVGNGGGIYALISSGQMKMSQVSMIQCSGLNGGGIYAAIDEKGQLTIEQSCTFTNCNCSDGNGGGLYVNIDFATQSQISVQSTRFDSCCSLNPQISNIYKGYGSGIFISCINWDNISNGFNLGQVEYINCEAYQRDKGLFVVIDELRQLCRLGNPRGQYVRSKDYTTEISDISLLMGYRGSPNQFETATSEDLIDRISELEYYIIDS
;
A
#
# COMPACT_ATOMS: atom_id res chain seq x y z
N ALA A 1 -15.96 -4.09 19.15
CA ALA A 1 -14.91 -3.20 18.62
C ALA A 1 -14.39 -3.83 17.35
N VAL A 2 -14.25 -3.06 16.26
CA VAL A 2 -13.55 -3.53 15.06
C VAL A 2 -12.06 -3.38 15.36
N GLY A 3 -11.27 -4.44 15.18
CA GLY A 3 -9.82 -4.40 15.33
C GLY A 3 -9.13 -3.98 14.03
N ASN A 4 -7.81 -3.79 14.07
CA ASN A 4 -7.02 -3.77 12.84
C ASN A 4 -7.01 -5.17 12.22
N GLY A 5 -7.01 -5.26 10.88
CA GLY A 5 -6.99 -6.55 10.18
C GLY A 5 -8.30 -7.30 10.31
N GLY A 6 -9.27 -7.03 9.42
CA GLY A 6 -10.60 -7.64 9.51
C GLY A 6 -10.62 -9.16 9.33
N GLY A 7 -9.60 -9.72 8.68
CA GLY A 7 -9.34 -11.16 8.64
C GLY A 7 -8.04 -11.56 9.36
N ILE A 8 -6.93 -10.87 9.13
CA ILE A 8 -5.63 -11.18 9.75
C ILE A 8 -5.00 -9.92 10.35
N TYR A 9 -4.61 -10.03 11.62
CA TYR A 9 -3.68 -9.12 12.27
C TYR A 9 -2.33 -9.83 12.45
N ALA A 10 -1.29 -9.34 11.78
CA ALA A 10 0.03 -9.97 11.72
C ALA A 10 1.12 -9.07 12.32
N LEU A 11 1.93 -9.64 13.20
CA LEU A 11 3.21 -9.11 13.64
C LEU A 11 4.29 -10.07 13.13
N ILE A 12 5.15 -9.61 12.23
CA ILE A 12 6.11 -10.44 11.52
C ILE A 12 7.52 -9.95 11.84
N SER A 13 8.14 -10.58 12.84
CA SER A 13 9.51 -10.29 13.30
C SER A 13 10.37 -11.55 13.14
N SER A 14 11.52 -11.44 12.46
CA SER A 14 12.45 -12.57 12.25
C SER A 14 11.83 -13.85 11.64
N GLY A 15 10.71 -13.70 10.92
CA GLY A 15 9.93 -14.81 10.37
C GLY A 15 9.22 -14.46 9.07
N GLN A 16 8.40 -15.38 8.57
CA GLN A 16 7.69 -15.21 7.31
C GLN A 16 6.21 -15.56 7.44
N MET A 17 5.35 -14.70 6.88
CA MET A 17 3.98 -15.05 6.51
C MET A 17 3.91 -15.17 4.99
N LYS A 18 3.46 -16.34 4.52
CA LYS A 18 3.25 -16.60 3.10
C LYS A 18 1.82 -17.05 2.84
N MET A 19 1.16 -16.38 1.90
CA MET A 19 -0.20 -16.67 1.47
C MET A 19 -0.22 -16.97 -0.03
N SER A 20 -0.92 -18.03 -0.40
CA SER A 20 -1.12 -18.47 -1.78
C SER A 20 -2.55 -18.96 -1.95
N GLN A 21 -3.20 -18.57 -3.05
CA GLN A 21 -4.57 -18.98 -3.40
C GLN A 21 -5.60 -18.70 -2.27
N VAL A 22 -5.42 -17.60 -1.54
CA VAL A 22 -6.34 -17.19 -0.47
C VAL A 22 -7.33 -16.16 -0.97
N SER A 23 -8.60 -16.33 -0.60
CA SER A 23 -9.66 -15.34 -0.80
C SER A 23 -10.09 -14.71 0.51
N MET A 24 -9.94 -13.39 0.61
CA MET A 24 -10.44 -12.56 1.69
C MET A 24 -11.70 -11.85 1.19
N ILE A 25 -12.86 -12.14 1.79
CA ILE A 25 -14.17 -11.68 1.27
C ILE A 25 -14.92 -10.95 2.38
N GLN A 26 -15.41 -9.74 2.08
CA GLN A 26 -16.23 -8.94 2.99
C GLN A 26 -15.58 -8.67 4.36
N CYS A 27 -14.25 -8.58 4.39
CA CYS A 27 -13.52 -8.29 5.62
C CYS A 27 -13.62 -6.79 5.98
N SER A 28 -13.73 -6.48 7.27
CA SER A 28 -13.77 -5.09 7.76
C SER A 28 -12.85 -4.90 8.96
N GLY A 29 -11.96 -3.91 8.87
CA GLY A 29 -10.96 -3.58 9.91
C GLY A 29 -10.87 -2.07 10.14
N LEU A 30 -10.26 -1.62 11.24
CA LEU A 30 -9.96 -0.19 11.42
C LEU A 30 -8.91 0.28 10.41
N ASN A 31 -7.78 -0.44 10.35
CA ASN A 31 -6.79 -0.41 9.28
C ASN A 31 -6.68 -1.80 8.69
N GLY A 32 -6.48 -1.91 7.37
CA GLY A 32 -6.35 -3.20 6.72
C GLY A 32 -7.66 -3.98 6.77
N GLY A 33 -8.60 -3.70 5.87
CA GLY A 33 -9.91 -4.34 5.90
C GLY A 33 -9.80 -5.87 5.83
N GLY A 34 -8.89 -6.40 5.02
CA GLY A 34 -8.49 -7.81 5.04
C GLY A 34 -7.35 -8.10 6.01
N ILE A 35 -6.20 -7.47 5.79
CA ILE A 35 -4.96 -7.75 6.54
C ILE A 35 -4.36 -6.45 7.07
N TYR A 36 -3.98 -6.48 8.35
CA TYR A 36 -3.03 -5.55 8.94
C TYR A 36 -1.72 -6.29 9.20
N ALA A 37 -0.60 -5.74 8.77
CA ALA A 37 0.72 -6.29 9.05
C ALA A 37 1.68 -5.22 9.60
N ALA A 38 2.38 -5.56 10.68
CA ALA A 38 3.60 -4.87 11.12
C ALA A 38 4.80 -5.80 10.87
N ILE A 39 5.84 -5.30 10.21
CA ILE A 39 6.96 -6.11 9.72
C ILE A 39 8.28 -5.44 10.14
N ASP A 40 9.11 -6.17 10.87
CA ASP A 40 10.43 -5.72 11.33
C ASP A 40 11.40 -6.91 11.48
N GLU A 41 12.64 -6.63 11.88
CA GLU A 41 13.64 -7.65 12.21
C GLU A 41 13.80 -8.78 11.18
N LYS A 42 14.01 -8.48 9.89
CA LYS A 42 14.05 -9.49 8.78
C LYS A 42 12.71 -10.19 8.50
N GLY A 43 11.61 -9.65 9.01
CA GLY A 43 10.26 -10.15 8.79
C GLY A 43 9.87 -10.09 7.31
N GLN A 44 9.08 -11.06 6.85
CA GLN A 44 8.70 -11.18 5.44
C GLN A 44 7.21 -11.45 5.28
N LEU A 45 6.54 -10.61 4.50
CA LEU A 45 5.19 -10.88 4.02
C LEU A 45 5.23 -11.21 2.52
N THR A 46 4.71 -12.37 2.16
CA THR A 46 4.54 -12.79 0.76
C THR A 46 3.09 -13.15 0.49
N ILE A 47 2.47 -12.49 -0.48
CA ILE A 47 1.14 -12.81 -0.99
C ILE A 47 1.29 -13.09 -2.48
N GLU A 48 0.97 -14.30 -2.90
CA GLU A 48 1.23 -14.78 -4.25
C GLU A 48 0.11 -15.68 -4.80
N GLN A 49 0.28 -16.12 -6.05
CA GLN A 49 -0.51 -17.21 -6.66
C GLN A 49 -2.04 -17.03 -6.53
N SER A 50 -2.58 -16.01 -7.21
CA SER A 50 -4.03 -15.81 -7.36
C SER A 50 -4.78 -15.55 -6.04
N CYS A 51 -4.16 -14.80 -5.11
CA CYS A 51 -4.89 -14.30 -3.95
C CYS A 51 -5.90 -13.21 -4.37
N THR A 52 -7.02 -13.13 -3.66
CA THR A 52 -8.08 -12.15 -3.93
C THR A 52 -8.54 -11.47 -2.64
N PHE A 53 -8.73 -10.16 -2.71
CA PHE A 53 -9.38 -9.36 -1.68
C PHE A 53 -10.63 -8.76 -2.31
N THR A 54 -11.81 -9.12 -1.82
CA THR A 54 -13.08 -8.74 -2.44
C THR A 54 -14.02 -8.14 -1.41
N ASN A 55 -14.49 -6.92 -1.66
CA ASN A 55 -15.33 -6.16 -0.72
C ASN A 55 -14.68 -5.97 0.67
N CYS A 56 -13.34 -5.91 0.73
CA CYS A 56 -12.63 -5.64 1.98
C CYS A 56 -12.56 -4.12 2.22
N ASN A 57 -12.93 -3.68 3.43
CA ASN A 57 -13.05 -2.26 3.75
C ASN A 57 -12.32 -1.90 5.04
N CYS A 58 -11.59 -0.78 5.06
CA CYS A 58 -11.20 -0.18 6.32
C CYS A 58 -12.23 0.88 6.75
N SER A 59 -12.65 0.86 8.01
CA SER A 59 -13.80 1.65 8.47
C SER A 59 -13.43 3.04 9.02
N ASP A 60 -12.19 3.25 9.47
CA ASP A 60 -11.75 4.51 10.08
C ASP A 60 -10.20 4.58 10.10
N GLY A 61 -9.57 4.28 8.97
CA GLY A 61 -8.12 4.15 8.87
C GLY A 61 -7.66 4.11 7.43
N ASN A 62 -6.63 3.31 7.14
CA ASN A 62 -6.07 3.15 5.80
C ASN A 62 -6.01 1.67 5.38
N GLY A 63 -5.87 1.43 4.07
CA GLY A 63 -5.69 0.08 3.52
C GLY A 63 -7.01 -0.70 3.49
N GLY A 64 -7.83 -0.51 2.45
CA GLY A 64 -9.12 -1.19 2.35
C GLY A 64 -8.97 -2.72 2.29
N GLY A 65 -8.00 -3.24 1.55
CA GLY A 65 -7.64 -4.66 1.58
C GLY A 65 -6.48 -4.98 2.51
N LEU A 66 -5.37 -4.25 2.38
CA LEU A 66 -4.10 -4.51 3.07
C LEU A 66 -3.53 -3.21 3.64
N TYR A 67 -3.19 -3.22 4.92
CA TYR A 67 -2.39 -2.20 5.58
C TYR A 67 -1.05 -2.79 6.02
N VAL A 68 0.05 -2.11 5.73
CA VAL A 68 1.40 -2.54 6.13
C VAL A 68 2.16 -1.39 6.77
N ASN A 69 2.73 -1.65 7.95
CA ASN A 69 3.82 -0.86 8.52
C ASN A 69 5.10 -1.72 8.47
N ILE A 70 6.15 -1.24 7.79
CA ILE A 70 7.38 -2.02 7.60
C ILE A 70 8.64 -1.20 7.86
N ASP A 71 9.55 -1.76 8.65
CA ASP A 71 10.90 -1.24 8.86
C ASP A 71 11.93 -2.07 8.09
N PHE A 72 12.60 -1.44 7.13
CA PHE A 72 13.62 -2.06 6.28
C PHE A 72 15.03 -2.05 6.88
N ALA A 73 15.27 -1.48 8.07
CA ALA A 73 16.59 -1.35 8.70
C ALA A 73 17.33 -2.69 8.83
N THR A 74 16.59 -3.79 8.91
CA THR A 74 17.12 -5.15 9.04
C THR A 74 16.74 -6.04 7.84
N GLN A 75 16.53 -5.46 6.67
CA GLN A 75 16.21 -6.19 5.42
C GLN A 75 14.88 -6.96 5.48
N SER A 76 13.88 -6.41 6.18
CA SER A 76 12.49 -6.87 6.10
C SER A 76 11.98 -6.81 4.66
N GLN A 77 10.96 -7.61 4.33
CA GLN A 77 10.47 -7.71 2.97
C GLN A 77 8.95 -7.76 2.87
N ILE A 78 8.44 -7.20 1.79
CA ILE A 78 7.08 -7.33 1.33
C ILE A 78 7.05 -7.64 -0.17
N SER A 79 6.33 -8.69 -0.52
CA SER A 79 6.05 -9.08 -1.89
C SER A 79 4.56 -9.39 -2.04
N VAL A 80 3.86 -8.62 -2.85
CA VAL A 80 2.45 -8.87 -3.23
C VAL A 80 2.42 -9.01 -4.74
N GLN A 81 2.19 -10.23 -5.22
CA GLN A 81 2.29 -10.59 -6.63
C GLN A 81 1.06 -11.40 -7.04
N SER A 82 0.66 -11.33 -8.31
CA SER A 82 -0.46 -12.13 -8.84
C SER A 82 -1.70 -12.08 -7.95
N THR A 83 -2.02 -10.88 -7.44
CA THR A 83 -3.07 -10.66 -6.44
C THR A 83 -4.03 -9.58 -6.95
N ARG A 84 -5.33 -9.80 -6.73
CA ARG A 84 -6.40 -8.88 -7.14
C ARG A 84 -7.11 -8.30 -5.92
N PHE A 85 -7.25 -6.99 -5.90
CA PHE A 85 -8.14 -6.26 -4.99
C PHE A 85 -9.35 -5.80 -5.81
N ASP A 86 -10.55 -6.17 -5.37
CA ASP A 86 -11.80 -5.89 -6.05
C ASP A 86 -12.81 -5.28 -5.08
N SER A 87 -13.31 -4.09 -5.42
CA SER A 87 -14.34 -3.39 -4.66
C SER A 87 -13.90 -3.15 -3.21
N CYS A 88 -12.61 -2.91 -3.01
CA CYS A 88 -12.04 -2.59 -1.69
C CYS A 88 -12.09 -1.08 -1.45
N CYS A 89 -12.45 -0.67 -0.24
CA CYS A 89 -12.58 0.74 0.10
C CYS A 89 -11.81 1.14 1.36
N SER A 90 -11.25 2.34 1.33
CA SER A 90 -10.65 2.98 2.50
C SER A 90 -11.52 4.15 2.97
N LEU A 91 -12.25 3.97 4.08
CA LEU A 91 -13.23 4.94 4.57
C LEU A 91 -12.64 5.85 5.66
N ASN A 92 -13.12 7.09 5.67
CA ASN A 92 -12.79 8.09 6.70
C ASN A 92 -14.07 8.80 7.17
N PRO A 93 -14.89 8.15 8.01
CA PRO A 93 -16.14 8.75 8.50
C PRO A 93 -15.89 9.96 9.42
N GLN A 94 -14.68 10.05 10.01
CA GLN A 94 -14.22 11.20 10.77
C GLN A 94 -13.58 12.22 9.83
N ILE A 95 -14.42 12.97 9.11
CA ILE A 95 -14.06 13.94 8.04
C ILE A 95 -12.89 14.88 8.42
N SER A 96 -12.62 15.10 9.71
CA SER A 96 -11.53 15.95 10.19
C SER A 96 -10.13 15.31 10.20
N ASN A 97 -9.98 13.98 10.12
CA ASN A 97 -8.66 13.36 10.15
C ASN A 97 -8.09 13.21 8.74
N ILE A 98 -7.23 14.14 8.33
CA ILE A 98 -6.64 14.22 7.00
C ILE A 98 -5.61 13.11 6.68
N TYR A 99 -5.24 12.27 7.67
CA TYR A 99 -4.26 11.19 7.55
C TYR A 99 -4.89 9.81 7.32
N LYS A 100 -6.22 9.76 7.18
CA LYS A 100 -7.02 8.54 6.97
C LYS A 100 -7.70 8.54 5.61
N GLY A 101 -8.18 7.37 5.21
CA GLY A 101 -8.93 7.20 3.97
C GLY A 101 -8.04 7.07 2.74
N TYR A 102 -6.81 6.59 2.90
CA TYR A 102 -5.86 6.31 1.83
C TYR A 102 -5.72 4.80 1.57
N GLY A 103 -5.30 4.45 0.36
CA GLY A 103 -4.95 3.08 -0.04
C GLY A 103 -6.18 2.19 -0.09
N SER A 104 -7.02 2.37 -1.10
CA SER A 104 -8.25 1.57 -1.24
C SER A 104 -8.00 0.08 -1.35
N GLY A 105 -6.96 -0.33 -2.09
CA GLY A 105 -6.47 -1.70 -2.09
C GLY A 105 -5.40 -1.91 -1.03
N ILE A 106 -4.30 -1.17 -1.16
CA ILE A 106 -3.10 -1.31 -0.31
C ILE A 106 -2.69 0.06 0.21
N PHE A 107 -2.46 0.14 1.53
CA PHE A 107 -1.72 1.22 2.16
C PHE A 107 -0.41 0.69 2.74
N ILE A 108 0.71 1.32 2.42
CA ILE A 108 2.02 1.00 3.03
C ILE A 108 2.62 2.25 3.66
N SER A 109 3.02 2.12 4.92
CA SER A 109 3.89 3.04 5.63
C SER A 109 5.23 2.37 5.87
N CYS A 110 6.33 2.96 5.41
CA CYS A 110 7.65 2.35 5.60
C CYS A 110 8.75 3.33 5.98
N ILE A 111 9.77 2.80 6.65
CA ILE A 111 10.98 3.52 7.04
C ILE A 111 12.23 2.71 6.66
N ASN A 112 13.36 3.41 6.54
CA ASN A 112 14.69 2.83 6.31
C ASN A 112 14.81 2.01 5.01
N TRP A 113 13.95 2.29 4.02
CA TRP A 113 14.03 1.62 2.72
C TRP A 113 15.23 2.15 1.92
N ASP A 114 15.92 1.24 1.23
CA ASP A 114 16.93 1.59 0.25
C ASP A 114 16.73 0.80 -1.04
N ASN A 115 17.35 1.26 -2.12
CA ASN A 115 17.24 0.61 -3.43
C ASN A 115 18.21 -0.55 -3.63
N ILE A 116 18.92 -0.98 -2.58
CA ILE A 116 19.91 -2.07 -2.60
C ILE A 116 19.25 -3.36 -2.09
N SER A 117 18.44 -3.24 -1.05
CA SER A 117 17.66 -4.30 -0.46
C SER A 117 16.42 -4.57 -1.33
N ASN A 118 16.41 -5.70 -2.04
CA ASN A 118 15.30 -6.14 -2.90
C ASN A 118 14.06 -6.60 -2.10
N GLY A 119 13.65 -5.81 -1.10
CA GLY A 119 12.61 -6.16 -0.13
C GLY A 119 11.23 -5.61 -0.45
N PHE A 120 11.04 -4.84 -1.52
CA PHE A 120 9.76 -4.22 -1.84
C PHE A 120 9.31 -4.61 -3.24
N ASN A 121 8.19 -5.34 -3.36
CA ASN A 121 7.60 -5.64 -4.67
C ASN A 121 6.08 -5.75 -4.63
N LEU A 122 5.41 -4.75 -5.20
CA LEU A 122 3.96 -4.71 -5.46
C LEU A 122 3.64 -4.64 -6.96
N GLY A 123 4.60 -4.99 -7.82
CA GLY A 123 4.39 -4.99 -9.26
C GLY A 123 3.30 -5.99 -9.65
N GLN A 124 2.54 -5.66 -10.69
CA GLN A 124 1.50 -6.51 -11.26
C GLN A 124 0.32 -6.84 -10.33
N VAL A 125 0.11 -6.05 -9.27
CA VAL A 125 -1.13 -6.12 -8.48
C VAL A 125 -2.28 -5.53 -9.30
N GLU A 126 -3.44 -6.18 -9.26
CA GLU A 126 -4.64 -5.73 -9.98
C GLU A 126 -5.61 -5.05 -9.01
N TYR A 127 -6.05 -3.83 -9.34
CA TYR A 127 -7.03 -3.07 -8.57
C TYR A 127 -8.28 -2.82 -9.43
N ILE A 128 -9.43 -3.27 -8.98
CA ILE A 128 -10.70 -3.21 -9.72
C ILE A 128 -11.76 -2.60 -8.81
N ASN A 129 -12.40 -1.52 -9.27
CA ASN A 129 -13.47 -0.84 -8.53
C ASN A 129 -13.09 -0.46 -7.08
N CYS A 130 -11.80 -0.25 -6.80
CA CYS A 130 -11.34 0.18 -5.48
C CYS A 130 -11.42 1.70 -5.39
N GLU A 131 -11.87 2.22 -4.25
CA GLU A 131 -11.99 3.66 -4.02
C GLU A 131 -11.68 4.03 -2.57
N ALA A 132 -10.77 4.99 -2.40
CA ALA A 132 -10.41 5.52 -1.10
C ALA A 132 -11.14 6.85 -0.89
N TYR A 133 -11.42 7.22 0.35
CA TYR A 133 -12.00 8.52 0.67
C TYR A 133 -11.14 9.68 0.13
N GLN A 134 -9.82 9.53 0.16
CA GLN A 134 -8.85 10.48 -0.39
C GLN A 134 -8.63 10.33 -1.90
N ARG A 135 -9.50 9.56 -2.57
CA ARG A 135 -9.65 9.41 -4.02
C ARG A 135 -8.59 8.57 -4.75
N ASP A 136 -7.61 7.99 -4.04
CA ASP A 136 -6.77 6.94 -4.63
C ASP A 136 -7.58 5.66 -4.91
N LYS A 137 -7.18 4.91 -5.94
CA LYS A 137 -7.92 3.75 -6.46
C LYS A 137 -7.16 2.42 -6.37
N GLY A 138 -6.06 2.38 -5.63
CA GLY A 138 -5.30 1.15 -5.48
C GLY A 138 -4.25 1.23 -4.38
N LEU A 139 -3.06 1.67 -4.76
CA LEU A 139 -1.90 1.78 -3.90
C LEU A 139 -1.75 3.20 -3.36
N PHE A 140 -1.55 3.32 -2.06
CA PHE A 140 -0.98 4.50 -1.42
C PHE A 140 0.25 4.12 -0.60
N VAL A 141 1.41 4.73 -0.88
CA VAL A 141 2.67 4.47 -0.18
C VAL A 141 3.23 5.72 0.47
N VAL A 142 3.63 5.62 1.74
CA VAL A 142 4.33 6.66 2.51
C VAL A 142 5.79 6.23 2.67
N ILE A 143 6.70 6.94 2.01
CA ILE A 143 8.14 6.60 1.95
C ILE A 143 8.99 7.85 1.65
N ASP A 144 10.15 7.97 2.29
CA ASP A 144 11.10 9.07 2.06
C ASP A 144 11.67 9.06 0.63
N GLU A 145 12.09 7.89 0.16
CA GLU A 145 12.74 7.67 -1.13
C GLU A 145 11.76 7.39 -2.29
N LEU A 146 10.58 8.01 -2.26
CA LEU A 146 9.50 7.76 -3.23
C LEU A 146 9.97 7.87 -4.70
N ARG A 147 10.86 8.85 -4.97
CA ARG A 147 11.43 9.05 -6.31
C ARG A 147 12.29 7.88 -6.74
N GLN A 148 13.16 7.39 -5.85
CA GLN A 148 14.03 6.26 -6.12
C GLN A 148 13.22 4.99 -6.34
N LEU A 149 12.19 4.74 -5.51
CA LEU A 149 11.27 3.61 -5.68
C LEU A 149 10.61 3.64 -7.06
N CYS A 150 10.07 4.79 -7.48
CA CYS A 150 9.41 4.94 -8.78
C CYS A 150 10.35 4.82 -9.97
N ARG A 151 11.65 5.11 -9.80
CA ARG A 151 12.66 4.98 -10.86
C ARG A 151 13.31 3.60 -10.92
N LEU A 152 13.04 2.74 -9.94
CA LEU A 152 13.65 1.40 -9.84
C LEU A 152 13.00 0.42 -10.83
N GLY A 153 13.81 -0.51 -11.34
CA GLY A 153 13.38 -1.58 -12.25
C GLY A 153 13.46 -1.21 -13.74
N ASN A 154 13.18 -2.18 -14.60
CA ASN A 154 13.10 -1.99 -16.05
C ASN A 154 11.88 -2.74 -16.62
N PRO A 155 10.81 -2.03 -17.01
CA PRO A 155 10.68 -0.57 -17.09
C PRO A 155 10.67 0.11 -15.70
N ARG A 156 10.94 1.43 -15.65
CA ARG A 156 10.87 2.22 -14.41
C ARG A 156 9.54 2.00 -13.69
N GLY A 157 9.57 1.88 -12.36
CA GLY A 157 8.39 1.65 -11.53
C GLY A 157 7.94 0.19 -11.51
N GLN A 158 8.75 -0.75 -12.01
CA GLN A 158 8.44 -2.18 -12.10
C GLN A 158 7.81 -2.75 -10.82
N TYR A 159 8.27 -2.28 -9.66
CA TYR A 159 7.88 -2.76 -8.33
C TYR A 159 6.59 -2.14 -7.77
N VAL A 160 5.96 -1.21 -8.47
CA VAL A 160 4.71 -0.55 -8.06
C VAL A 160 3.66 -0.49 -9.17
N ARG A 161 4.04 -0.68 -10.43
CA ARG A 161 3.11 -0.69 -11.56
C ARG A 161 2.06 -1.77 -11.36
N SER A 162 0.78 -1.38 -11.36
CA SER A 162 -0.32 -2.34 -11.36
C SER A 162 -0.30 -3.19 -12.63
N LYS A 163 -1.05 -4.28 -12.61
CA LYS A 163 -1.23 -5.15 -13.78
C LYS A 163 -1.73 -4.34 -14.98
N ASP A 164 -1.10 -4.54 -16.14
CA ASP A 164 -1.39 -3.85 -17.40
C ASP A 164 -1.22 -2.31 -17.37
N TYR A 165 -0.57 -1.76 -16.34
CA TYR A 165 -0.36 -0.31 -16.21
C TYR A 165 0.58 0.24 -17.29
N THR A 166 0.02 1.11 -18.13
CA THR A 166 0.72 1.78 -19.22
C THR A 166 0.76 3.28 -18.96
N THR A 167 1.96 3.85 -18.97
CA THR A 167 2.16 5.29 -18.72
C THR A 167 1.41 6.14 -19.73
N GLU A 168 0.88 7.28 -19.30
CA GLU A 168 0.07 8.21 -20.13
C GLU A 168 -1.28 7.63 -20.61
N ILE A 169 -1.62 6.39 -20.28
CA ILE A 169 -2.86 5.71 -20.69
C ILE A 169 -3.68 5.27 -19.48
N SER A 170 -3.06 4.65 -18.49
CA SER A 170 -3.73 4.13 -17.31
C SER A 170 -4.17 5.24 -16.37
N ASP A 171 -5.17 4.95 -15.53
CA ASP A 171 -5.61 5.88 -14.50
C ASP A 171 -4.50 6.09 -13.45
N ILE A 172 -3.91 7.28 -13.45
CA ILE A 172 -2.81 7.66 -12.57
C ILE A 172 -3.18 7.62 -11.08
N SER A 173 -4.48 7.72 -10.74
CA SER A 173 -4.96 7.61 -9.35
C SER A 173 -4.89 6.20 -8.77
N LEU A 174 -4.57 5.18 -9.59
CA LEU A 174 -4.30 3.83 -9.11
C LEU A 174 -3.06 3.77 -8.21
N LEU A 175 -2.09 4.64 -8.46
CA LEU A 175 -0.77 4.60 -7.83
C LEU A 175 -0.45 5.98 -7.27
N MET A 176 -0.68 6.16 -5.96
CA MET A 176 -0.42 7.40 -5.24
C MET A 176 0.65 7.18 -4.16
N GLY A 177 1.31 8.26 -3.74
CA GLY A 177 2.19 8.19 -2.59
C GLY A 177 2.54 9.54 -2.00
N TYR A 178 2.94 9.51 -0.73
CA TYR A 178 3.47 10.64 0.01
C TYR A 178 5.00 10.55 0.07
N ARG A 179 5.68 11.62 -0.36
CA ARG A 179 7.14 11.73 -0.28
C ARG A 179 7.58 12.27 1.08
N GLY A 180 7.93 11.35 1.97
CA GLY A 180 8.43 11.63 3.31
C GLY A 180 8.16 10.50 4.29
N SER A 181 8.73 10.62 5.48
CA SER A 181 8.60 9.60 6.52
C SER A 181 7.17 9.52 7.10
N PRO A 182 6.79 8.41 7.72
CA PRO A 182 5.49 8.27 8.38
C PRO A 182 5.22 9.35 9.43
N ASN A 183 6.24 9.72 10.23
CA ASN A 183 6.11 10.82 11.20
C ASN A 183 5.83 12.17 10.52
N GLN A 184 6.45 12.44 9.36
CA GLN A 184 6.15 13.64 8.59
C GLN A 184 4.72 13.61 8.07
N PHE A 185 4.26 12.46 7.54
CA PHE A 185 2.89 12.30 7.07
C PHE A 185 1.85 12.54 8.17
N GLU A 186 2.02 11.97 9.36
CA GLU A 186 1.08 12.08 10.48
C GLU A 186 1.06 13.45 11.17
N THR A 187 2.02 14.32 10.86
CA THR A 187 2.12 15.68 11.41
C THR A 187 1.99 16.78 10.36
N ALA A 188 1.84 16.40 9.08
CA ALA A 188 1.77 17.31 7.95
C ALA A 188 0.53 18.19 8.01
N THR A 189 0.70 19.48 7.70
CA THR A 189 -0.47 20.34 7.47
C THR A 189 -1.20 19.92 6.19
N SER A 190 -2.42 20.40 5.98
CA SER A 190 -3.14 20.15 4.72
C SER A 190 -2.36 20.66 3.50
N GLU A 191 -1.61 21.76 3.65
CA GLU A 191 -0.75 22.32 2.60
C GLU A 191 0.44 21.38 2.33
N ASP A 192 1.12 20.90 3.38
CA ASP A 192 2.23 19.93 3.23
C ASP A 192 1.78 18.63 2.57
N LEU A 193 0.58 18.14 2.89
CA LEU A 193 0.03 16.95 2.25
C LEU A 193 -0.21 17.17 0.76
N ILE A 194 -0.78 18.32 0.36
CA ILE A 194 -0.98 18.66 -1.06
C ILE A 194 0.35 18.71 -1.81
N ASP A 195 1.40 19.24 -1.19
CA ASP A 195 2.71 19.39 -1.82
C ASP A 195 3.51 18.07 -1.92
N ARG A 196 3.20 17.09 -1.07
CA ARG A 196 3.99 15.85 -0.95
C ARG A 196 3.27 14.61 -1.43
N ILE A 197 1.94 14.62 -1.53
CA ILE A 197 1.16 13.58 -2.16
C ILE A 197 1.21 13.79 -3.67
N SER A 198 1.48 12.72 -4.40
CA SER A 198 1.55 12.75 -5.87
C SER A 198 1.23 11.39 -6.45
N GLU A 199 0.73 11.40 -7.68
CA GLU A 199 0.69 10.23 -8.54
C GLU A 199 2.11 9.71 -8.75
N LEU A 200 2.31 8.40 -8.59
CA LEU A 200 3.64 7.81 -8.77
C LEU A 200 4.15 7.96 -10.21
N GLU A 201 3.23 8.04 -11.18
CA GLU A 201 3.56 8.23 -12.59
C GLU A 201 4.47 9.45 -12.83
N TYR A 202 4.25 10.54 -12.10
CA TYR A 202 5.08 11.74 -12.19
C TYR A 202 6.57 11.41 -12.05
N TYR A 203 6.95 10.55 -11.10
CA TYR A 203 8.35 10.16 -10.90
C TYR A 203 8.82 9.02 -11.82
N ILE A 204 7.89 8.21 -12.33
CA ILE A 204 8.18 7.11 -13.26
C ILE A 204 8.65 7.65 -14.61
N ILE A 205 7.97 8.70 -15.11
CA ILE A 205 8.27 9.31 -16.41
C ILE A 205 9.32 10.42 -16.34
N ASP A 206 9.52 11.04 -15.18
CA ASP A 206 10.50 12.11 -14.99
C ASP A 206 11.92 11.62 -15.26
N SER A 207 12.60 12.27 -16.21
CA SER A 207 13.89 11.86 -16.79
C SER A 207 15.02 11.82 -15.76
#